data_AF-A0AAN8G1N2-F1
#
_entry.id   AF-A0AAN8G1N2-F1
#
_cell.length_a   1.000
_cell.length_b   1.000
_cell.length_c   1.000
_cell.angle_alpha   90.00
_cell.angle_beta   90.00
_cell.angle_gamma   90.00
#
_symmetry.space_group_name_H-M   'P 1'
#
loop_
_entity.id
_entity.type
_entity.pdbx_description
1 polymer ?
#
loop_
_entity_poly.entity_id
_entity_poly.type
_entity_poly.pdbx_seq_one_letter_code
_entity_poly.pdbx_strand_id
1 'polypeptide(L)'
;MASKTNCNRHCQNCRKAWPPRMSHSHDDADNDDHEGGLRIVTFEQQRFPTSLFGHRIAMNSDGLDVERLLTSFNNLELYCDAPDVSPYTSTSSCSVDVSLEEAFHFPQKISTRLPIEAPTHLRINSSNLKAMWCRVTAHFFEWVAGVPELRLLDVREKLKLVVRQYVKVTCLIVSYWTYRQGHSGMVMGCGINFVPTEYQDQSLKSIMSSTANILQNNVISIFQKAAITREEYLLIKLIVLFSTPHLHFHQPDRFIIDTALKKYQAALVDHIKRSYPYLDHNEVTGRVSLLLETIPFLEVVAQHCAFHWSVMTINNDGNIRGQLTDEIYIQTKRIFRADGR
;
A
#
# COMPACT_ATOMS: atom_id res chain seq x y z
N MET A 1 16.16 -33.27 49.32
CA MET A 1 15.25 -32.34 50.01
C MET A 1 15.22 -31.06 49.19
N ALA A 2 14.26 -30.92 48.27
CA ALA A 2 13.08 -30.02 48.39
C ALA A 2 13.51 -28.56 48.67
N SER A 3 13.32 -27.61 47.75
CA SER A 3 12.00 -27.06 47.45
C SER A 3 11.92 -26.46 46.03
N LYS A 4 10.81 -26.79 45.35
CA LYS A 4 10.32 -26.22 44.10
C LYS A 4 9.33 -25.12 44.44
N THR A 5 9.41 -23.96 43.78
CA THR A 5 8.31 -22.98 43.76
C THR A 5 7.61 -23.02 42.40
N ASN A 6 6.33 -23.36 42.51
CA ASN A 6 5.33 -23.56 41.47
C ASN A 6 4.66 -22.21 41.18
N CYS A 7 4.52 -21.81 39.92
CA CYS A 7 3.54 -20.79 39.55
C CYS A 7 2.81 -21.26 38.29
N ASN A 8 1.66 -21.87 38.51
CA ASN A 8 0.76 -22.37 37.49
C ASN A 8 -0.67 -22.12 38.01
N ARG A 9 -1.52 -21.50 37.18
CA ARG A 9 -2.98 -21.23 37.30
C ARG A 9 -3.36 -19.74 37.32
N HIS A 10 -3.82 -19.21 36.19
CA HIS A 10 -5.20 -18.74 36.01
C HIS A 10 -5.40 -18.10 34.63
N CYS A 11 -6.01 -18.83 33.68
CA CYS A 11 -6.89 -18.25 32.66
C CYS A 11 -7.69 -19.37 31.96
N GLN A 12 -8.57 -20.01 32.73
CA GLN A 12 -9.74 -20.69 32.19
C GLN A 12 -10.94 -19.86 32.65
N ASN A 13 -11.55 -19.10 31.73
CA ASN A 13 -12.95 -18.65 31.79
C ASN A 13 -13.22 -17.63 30.67
N CYS A 14 -13.61 -18.13 29.50
CA CYS A 14 -14.48 -17.44 28.53
C CYS A 14 -15.12 -18.52 27.64
N ARG A 15 -15.92 -19.39 28.27
CA ARG A 15 -16.91 -20.22 27.58
C ARG A 15 -18.25 -19.96 28.27
N LYS A 16 -19.29 -19.77 27.44
CA LYS A 16 -20.73 -19.71 27.72
C LYS A 16 -21.34 -18.31 27.81
N ALA A 17 -22.00 -17.91 26.73
CA ALA A 17 -23.38 -17.40 26.73
C ALA A 17 -23.93 -17.37 25.29
N TRP A 18 -24.41 -18.51 24.79
CA TRP A 18 -25.36 -18.58 23.67
C TRP A 18 -26.63 -19.29 24.19
N PRO A 19 -27.85 -18.80 23.90
CA PRO A 19 -29.08 -19.53 24.19
C PRO A 19 -29.38 -20.59 23.09
N PRO A 20 -30.20 -21.62 23.38
CA PRO A 20 -30.33 -22.81 22.54
C PRO A 20 -31.47 -22.75 21.48
N ARG A 21 -31.21 -23.50 20.40
CA ARG A 21 -32.05 -24.05 19.30
C ARG A 21 -33.57 -23.84 19.30
N MET A 22 -34.09 -23.62 18.08
CA MET A 22 -35.24 -24.37 17.55
C MET A 22 -35.00 -24.84 16.11
N SER A 23 -35.09 -26.16 15.92
CA SER A 23 -35.44 -26.92 14.71
C SER A 23 -36.89 -27.41 14.95
N HIS A 24 -37.86 -27.47 14.04
CA HIS A 24 -37.97 -28.03 12.70
C HIS A 24 -39.35 -27.59 12.14
N SER A 25 -39.53 -27.54 10.81
CA SER A 25 -40.50 -28.38 10.08
C SER A 25 -40.61 -27.94 8.62
N HIS A 26 -40.39 -28.88 7.71
CA HIS A 26 -41.01 -28.89 6.38
C HIS A 26 -42.52 -29.06 6.56
N ASP A 27 -43.30 -28.35 5.77
CA ASP A 27 -44.54 -28.84 5.16
C ASP A 27 -44.86 -27.97 3.93
N ASP A 28 -45.17 -28.66 2.83
CA ASP A 28 -45.64 -28.13 1.56
C ASP A 28 -47.10 -27.67 1.66
N ALA A 29 -47.46 -26.58 0.96
CA ALA A 29 -48.77 -26.43 0.32
C ALA A 29 -48.80 -25.18 -0.59
N ASP A 30 -49.28 -25.41 -1.81
CA ASP A 30 -49.60 -24.46 -2.87
C ASP A 30 -50.52 -23.30 -2.43
N ASN A 31 -50.30 -22.11 -2.99
CA ASN A 31 -51.39 -21.38 -3.63
C ASN A 31 -50.90 -20.26 -4.56
N ASP A 32 -51.57 -20.19 -5.71
CA ASP A 32 -51.37 -19.30 -6.84
C ASP A 32 -51.80 -17.85 -6.60
N ASP A 33 -51.29 -17.00 -7.51
CA ASP A 33 -51.82 -15.74 -8.02
C ASP A 33 -51.93 -14.51 -7.10
N HIS A 34 -51.05 -13.53 -7.35
CA HIS A 34 -51.49 -12.18 -7.69
C HIS A 34 -50.46 -11.41 -8.54
N GLU A 35 -50.98 -10.83 -9.61
CA GLU A 35 -50.36 -9.89 -10.56
C GLU A 35 -49.58 -8.76 -9.88
N GLY A 36 -48.47 -8.33 -10.49
CA GLY A 36 -47.79 -7.11 -10.04
C GLY A 36 -46.48 -6.76 -10.73
N GLY A 37 -46.55 -6.38 -12.01
CA GLY A 37 -45.56 -5.46 -12.62
C GLY A 37 -44.30 -6.10 -13.20
N LEU A 38 -44.15 -5.98 -14.53
CA LEU A 38 -42.85 -6.01 -15.18
C LEU A 38 -41.93 -5.01 -14.47
N ARG A 39 -40.94 -5.51 -13.72
CA ARG A 39 -39.77 -4.71 -13.36
C ARG A 39 -39.00 -4.45 -14.64
N ILE A 40 -39.22 -3.27 -15.19
CA ILE A 40 -38.28 -2.59 -16.07
C ILE A 40 -36.91 -2.71 -15.38
N VAL A 41 -36.00 -3.47 -15.99
CA VAL A 41 -34.58 -3.45 -15.63
C VAL A 41 -34.08 -2.06 -16.04
N THR A 42 -34.30 -1.08 -15.17
CA THR A 42 -33.59 0.18 -15.24
C THR A 42 -32.13 -0.17 -15.03
N PHE A 43 -31.32 0.11 -16.04
CA PHE A 43 -29.87 0.14 -15.98
C PHE A 43 -29.42 0.97 -14.77
N GLU A 44 -29.32 0.34 -13.60
CA GLU A 44 -28.59 0.87 -12.48
C GLU A 44 -27.12 0.82 -12.88
N GLN A 45 -26.62 1.98 -13.29
CA GLN A 45 -25.21 2.30 -13.21
C GLN A 45 -24.70 1.81 -11.86
N GLN A 46 -23.96 0.71 -11.86
CA GLN A 46 -23.10 0.28 -10.77
C GLN A 46 -21.96 1.29 -10.59
N ARG A 47 -22.32 2.53 -10.21
CA ARG A 47 -21.40 3.45 -9.57
C ARG A 47 -21.28 2.96 -8.14
N PHE A 48 -20.42 1.96 -7.95
CA PHE A 48 -19.94 1.63 -6.62
C PHE A 48 -19.39 2.91 -5.98
N PRO A 49 -19.73 3.19 -4.72
CA PRO A 49 -19.26 4.39 -4.05
C PRO A 49 -17.74 4.27 -3.94
N THR A 50 -17.04 5.14 -4.67
CA THR A 50 -15.65 5.53 -4.44
C THR A 50 -15.36 5.43 -2.94
N SER A 51 -14.46 4.52 -2.55
CA SER A 51 -14.25 4.05 -1.17
C SER A 51 -14.75 5.03 -0.10
N LEU A 52 -15.76 4.60 0.67
CA LEU A 52 -16.41 5.38 1.74
C LEU A 52 -15.44 6.07 2.72
N PHE A 53 -14.18 5.60 2.78
CA PHE A 53 -13.14 6.18 3.63
C PHE A 53 -12.26 7.23 2.95
N GLY A 54 -11.83 7.01 1.70
CA GLY A 54 -11.16 8.06 0.95
C GLY A 54 -12.05 9.30 0.86
N HIS A 55 -13.37 9.08 0.71
CA HIS A 55 -14.35 10.15 0.54
C HIS A 55 -14.41 11.12 1.73
N ARG A 56 -14.23 10.66 2.97
CA ARG A 56 -14.27 11.51 4.17
C ARG A 56 -12.99 12.31 4.39
N ILE A 57 -11.83 11.78 4.00
CA ILE A 57 -10.52 12.45 4.19
C ILE A 57 -10.29 13.55 3.14
N ALA A 58 -10.80 13.36 1.92
CA ALA A 58 -10.53 14.23 0.77
C ALA A 58 -11.34 15.54 0.70
N MET A 59 -12.34 15.75 1.56
CA MET A 59 -13.33 16.81 1.38
C MET A 59 -12.93 18.21 1.89
N ASN A 60 -11.75 18.40 2.50
CA ASN A 60 -11.38 19.69 3.13
C ASN A 60 -9.99 20.22 2.71
N SER A 61 -9.65 20.20 1.42
CA SER A 61 -8.38 20.76 0.90
C SER A 61 -8.51 22.19 0.34
N ASP A 62 -9.46 22.98 0.85
CA ASP A 62 -9.50 24.41 0.55
C ASP A 62 -8.54 25.16 1.50
N GLY A 63 -7.29 25.28 1.07
CA GLY A 63 -6.27 26.09 1.75
C GLY A 63 -4.94 25.36 1.97
N LEU A 64 -3.84 26.09 1.80
CA LEU A 64 -2.43 25.75 2.00
C LEU A 64 -2.06 25.34 3.45
N ASP A 65 -3.00 24.79 4.22
CA ASP A 65 -2.72 24.33 5.57
C ASP A 65 -1.99 22.98 5.53
N VAL A 66 -0.66 23.08 5.47
CA VAL A 66 0.27 21.93 5.47
C VAL A 66 0.03 21.02 6.67
N GLU A 67 -0.40 21.53 7.83
CA GLU A 67 -0.65 20.72 9.02
C GLU A 67 -1.92 19.87 8.87
N ARG A 68 -2.99 20.45 8.32
CA ARG A 68 -4.21 19.68 8.00
C ARG A 68 -3.94 18.63 6.91
N LEU A 69 -3.15 18.98 5.91
CA LEU A 69 -2.74 18.06 4.85
C LEU A 69 -1.97 16.86 5.45
N LEU A 70 -0.94 17.13 6.25
CA LEU A 70 -0.15 16.11 6.93
C LEU A 70 -0.99 15.26 7.88
N THR A 71 -1.87 15.89 8.66
CA THR A 71 -2.82 15.18 9.55
C THR A 71 -3.69 14.23 8.74
N SER A 72 -4.22 14.67 7.60
CA SER A 72 -5.07 13.86 6.73
C SER A 72 -4.33 12.65 6.16
N PHE A 73 -3.11 12.84 5.67
CA PHE A 73 -2.29 11.74 5.14
C PHE A 73 -1.76 10.81 6.23
N ASN A 74 -1.48 11.33 7.42
CA ASN A 74 -1.12 10.49 8.56
C ASN A 74 -2.30 9.59 8.98
N ASN A 75 -3.51 10.14 9.05
CA ASN A 75 -4.72 9.37 9.33
C ASN A 75 -4.99 8.33 8.25
N LEU A 76 -4.72 8.66 6.98
CA LEU A 76 -4.81 7.71 5.88
C LEU A 76 -3.81 6.56 6.03
N GLU A 77 -2.55 6.83 6.37
CA GLU A 77 -1.54 5.79 6.60
C GLU A 77 -1.95 4.86 7.76
N LEU A 78 -2.40 5.43 8.89
CA LEU A 78 -2.90 4.67 10.03
C LEU A 78 -4.12 3.82 9.67
N TYR A 79 -5.05 4.38 8.89
CA TYR A 79 -6.24 3.67 8.44
C TYR A 79 -5.91 2.43 7.59
N CYS A 80 -4.92 2.54 6.69
CA CYS A 80 -4.49 1.42 5.86
C CYS A 80 -3.95 0.27 6.71
N ASP A 81 -3.42 0.55 7.91
CA ASP A 81 -2.87 -0.42 8.85
C ASP A 81 -3.82 -0.84 9.98
N ALA A 82 -5.06 -0.32 10.03
CA ALA A 82 -6.01 -0.55 11.12
C ALA A 82 -6.99 -1.72 10.82
N PRO A 83 -6.72 -2.96 11.31
CA PRO A 83 -7.58 -4.13 11.09
C PRO A 83 -9.00 -3.95 11.64
N ASP A 84 -9.11 -3.27 12.78
CA ASP A 84 -10.32 -3.05 13.55
C ASP A 84 -11.27 -2.03 12.93
N VAL A 85 -10.76 -1.16 12.06
CA VAL A 85 -11.55 -0.12 11.36
C VAL A 85 -12.06 -0.62 10.00
N SER A 86 -11.69 -1.84 9.59
CA SER A 86 -12.20 -2.46 8.38
C SER A 86 -13.65 -2.93 8.58
N PRO A 87 -14.63 -2.52 7.75
CA PRO A 87 -15.97 -3.08 7.79
C PRO A 87 -16.00 -4.54 7.27
N TYR A 88 -14.92 -5.01 6.65
CA TYR A 88 -14.78 -6.37 6.14
C TYR A 88 -14.16 -7.28 7.18
N THR A 89 -14.69 -8.51 7.29
CA THR A 89 -14.17 -9.54 8.18
C THR A 89 -12.71 -9.83 7.86
N SER A 90 -11.84 -9.75 8.86
CA SER A 90 -10.44 -10.14 8.71
C SER A 90 -10.35 -11.63 8.37
N THR A 91 -9.82 -11.95 7.19
CA THR A 91 -9.53 -13.31 6.74
C THR A 91 -8.02 -13.44 6.60
N SER A 92 -7.51 -14.65 6.86
CA SER A 92 -6.10 -14.98 6.61
C SER A 92 -5.79 -15.18 5.11
N SER A 93 -6.80 -15.05 4.24
CA SER A 93 -6.64 -15.28 2.80
C SER A 93 -6.03 -14.06 2.12
N CYS A 94 -4.93 -14.31 1.40
CA CYS A 94 -4.35 -13.38 0.44
C CYS A 94 -4.59 -13.91 -0.98
N SER A 95 -5.07 -13.05 -1.86
CA SER A 95 -5.36 -13.39 -3.27
C SER A 95 -4.52 -12.55 -4.22
N VAL A 96 -3.97 -13.24 -5.23
CA VAL A 96 -3.32 -12.63 -6.40
C VAL A 96 -4.23 -12.76 -7.64
N ASP A 97 -5.35 -13.45 -7.51
CA ASP A 97 -6.33 -13.71 -8.56
C ASP A 97 -7.48 -12.71 -8.46
N VAL A 98 -7.12 -11.44 -8.59
CA VAL A 98 -8.02 -10.27 -8.58
C VAL A 98 -7.60 -9.41 -9.77
N SER A 99 -8.54 -8.81 -10.50
CA SER A 99 -8.17 -7.87 -11.57
C SER A 99 -7.56 -6.58 -10.99
N LEU A 100 -6.75 -5.85 -11.75
CA LEU A 100 -6.22 -4.55 -11.33
C LEU A 100 -7.33 -3.55 -11.04
N GLU A 101 -8.39 -3.53 -11.85
CA GLU A 101 -9.54 -2.66 -11.64
C GLU A 101 -10.25 -2.98 -10.32
N GLU A 102 -10.47 -4.27 -10.06
CA GLU A 102 -11.08 -4.72 -8.81
C GLU A 102 -10.18 -4.47 -7.60
N ALA A 103 -8.87 -4.70 -7.73
CA ALA A 103 -7.87 -4.38 -6.71
C ALA A 103 -7.85 -2.89 -6.36
N PHE A 104 -8.01 -2.03 -7.36
CA PHE A 104 -8.06 -0.59 -7.18
C PHE A 104 -9.31 -0.13 -6.42
N HIS A 105 -10.48 -0.72 -6.72
CA HIS A 105 -11.74 -0.37 -6.06
C HIS A 105 -11.95 -1.08 -4.72
N PHE A 106 -11.43 -2.31 -4.58
CA PHE A 106 -11.62 -3.19 -3.43
C PHE A 106 -10.29 -3.83 -2.98
N PRO A 107 -9.34 -3.04 -2.43
CA PRO A 107 -8.04 -3.55 -2.03
C PRO A 107 -8.11 -4.71 -1.01
N GLN A 108 -9.18 -4.79 -0.22
CA GLN A 108 -9.38 -5.84 0.78
C GLN A 108 -9.61 -7.23 0.17
N LYS A 109 -9.90 -7.32 -1.14
CA LYS A 109 -9.93 -8.60 -1.88
C LYS A 109 -8.55 -9.19 -2.08
N ILE A 110 -7.49 -8.38 -2.03
CA ILE A 110 -6.09 -8.83 -2.11
C ILE A 110 -5.65 -9.37 -0.76
N SER A 111 -5.88 -8.58 0.30
CA SER A 111 -5.45 -8.91 1.65
C SER A 111 -6.23 -8.09 2.66
N THR A 112 -6.44 -8.64 3.85
CA THR A 112 -6.98 -7.89 4.97
C THR A 112 -5.94 -6.95 5.56
N ARG A 113 -6.42 -5.95 6.32
CA ARG A 113 -5.53 -5.02 6.99
C ARG A 113 -4.78 -5.74 8.09
N LEU A 114 -3.47 -5.65 8.04
CA LEU A 114 -2.58 -6.06 9.10
C LEU A 114 -1.58 -4.93 9.31
N PRO A 115 -1.31 -4.51 10.55
CA PRO A 115 -0.32 -3.46 10.79
C PRO A 115 1.00 -3.82 10.12
N ILE A 116 1.57 -2.88 9.35
CA ILE A 116 2.94 -3.06 8.86
C ILE A 116 3.90 -3.09 10.04
N GLU A 117 3.63 -2.28 11.06
CA GLU A 117 4.27 -2.32 12.38
C GLU A 117 3.74 -3.49 13.21
N ALA A 118 4.05 -4.71 12.76
CA ALA A 118 3.91 -5.91 13.58
C ALA A 118 5.30 -6.31 14.11
N PRO A 119 5.40 -6.87 15.33
CA PRO A 119 6.65 -7.38 15.86
C PRO A 119 7.35 -8.28 14.85
N THR A 120 8.60 -7.95 14.49
CA THR A 120 9.38 -8.66 13.47
C THR A 120 9.81 -10.03 13.95
N HIS A 121 8.91 -11.00 13.86
CA HIS A 121 9.16 -12.38 14.27
C HIS A 121 9.27 -13.34 13.10
N LEU A 122 8.84 -12.93 11.90
CA LEU A 122 8.75 -13.81 10.74
C LEU A 122 9.84 -13.46 9.74
N ARG A 123 10.64 -14.45 9.38
CA ARG A 123 11.59 -14.34 8.28
C ARG A 123 10.87 -14.62 6.98
N ILE A 124 11.15 -13.83 5.95
CA ILE A 124 10.65 -14.11 4.60
C ILE A 124 11.08 -15.52 4.19
N ASN A 125 10.23 -16.24 3.48
CA ASN A 125 10.50 -17.50 2.83
C ASN A 125 9.48 -17.71 1.71
N SER A 126 9.64 -18.77 0.92
CA SER A 126 8.74 -19.03 -0.21
C SER A 126 7.28 -19.26 0.20
N SER A 127 6.99 -19.69 1.44
CA SER A 127 5.61 -19.90 1.89
C SER A 127 4.89 -18.63 2.34
N ASN A 128 5.62 -17.61 2.81
CA ASN A 128 5.04 -16.32 3.23
C ASN A 128 5.28 -15.17 2.25
N LEU A 129 6.04 -15.39 1.17
CA LEU A 129 6.29 -14.42 0.10
C LEU A 129 4.99 -13.84 -0.48
N LYS A 130 4.01 -14.70 -0.80
CA LYS A 130 2.70 -14.28 -1.32
C LYS A 130 1.97 -13.38 -0.33
N ALA A 131 1.93 -13.76 0.95
CA ALA A 131 1.27 -12.99 1.99
C ALA A 131 1.91 -11.61 2.19
N MET A 132 3.25 -11.56 2.19
CA MET A 132 4.01 -10.31 2.23
C MET A 132 3.63 -9.40 1.06
N TRP A 133 3.66 -9.93 -0.16
CA TRP A 133 3.33 -9.19 -1.37
C TRP A 133 1.90 -8.66 -1.34
N CYS A 134 0.92 -9.53 -1.06
CA CYS A 134 -0.49 -9.17 -0.96
C CYS A 134 -0.72 -8.03 0.03
N ARG A 135 -0.06 -8.06 1.21
CA ARG A 135 -0.26 -7.02 2.20
C ARG A 135 0.26 -5.68 1.73
N VAL A 136 1.48 -5.62 1.22
CA VAL A 136 2.08 -4.38 0.72
C VAL A 136 1.27 -3.83 -0.45
N THR A 137 0.78 -4.71 -1.32
CA THR A 137 -0.07 -4.37 -2.47
C THR A 137 -1.41 -3.78 -2.01
N ALA A 138 -2.10 -4.45 -1.09
CA ALA A 138 -3.36 -3.98 -0.53
C ALA A 138 -3.19 -2.61 0.14
N HIS A 139 -2.18 -2.46 1.00
CA HIS A 139 -1.87 -1.18 1.64
C HIS A 139 -1.65 -0.06 0.62
N PHE A 140 -0.89 -0.32 -0.45
CA PHE A 140 -0.69 0.67 -1.51
C PHE A 140 -2.01 1.06 -2.19
N PHE A 141 -2.85 0.10 -2.58
CA PHE A 141 -4.12 0.39 -3.25
C PHE A 141 -5.11 1.12 -2.34
N GLU A 142 -5.16 0.79 -1.05
CA GLU A 142 -5.94 1.55 -0.05
C GLU A 142 -5.46 2.98 0.08
N TRP A 143 -4.13 3.17 0.15
CA TRP A 143 -3.53 4.48 0.28
C TRP A 143 -3.79 5.36 -0.95
N VAL A 144 -3.58 4.86 -2.17
CA VAL A 144 -3.86 5.65 -3.38
C VAL A 144 -5.35 5.99 -3.51
N ALA A 145 -6.27 5.12 -3.10
CA ALA A 145 -7.70 5.44 -3.09
C ALA A 145 -8.06 6.64 -2.18
N GLY A 146 -7.22 6.93 -1.18
CA GLY A 146 -7.33 8.09 -0.31
C GLY A 146 -6.73 9.38 -0.87
N VAL A 147 -5.96 9.34 -1.96
CA VAL A 147 -5.32 10.53 -2.56
C VAL A 147 -6.36 11.32 -3.37
N PRO A 148 -6.64 12.59 -3.01
CA PRO A 148 -7.76 13.34 -3.59
C PRO A 148 -7.57 13.64 -5.08
N GLU A 149 -6.36 13.99 -5.52
CA GLU A 149 -6.11 14.38 -6.91
C GLU A 149 -6.33 13.22 -7.89
N LEU A 150 -6.19 11.96 -7.44
CA LEU A 150 -6.48 10.80 -8.28
C LEU A 150 -7.96 10.69 -8.66
N ARG A 151 -8.87 11.39 -7.98
CA ARG A 151 -10.30 11.41 -8.38
C ARG A 151 -10.58 12.27 -9.58
N LEU A 152 -9.71 13.25 -9.83
CA LEU A 152 -9.84 14.20 -10.92
C LEU A 152 -9.32 13.61 -12.24
N LEU A 153 -8.52 12.55 -12.16
CA LEU A 153 -7.98 11.87 -13.33
C LEU A 153 -9.00 10.96 -13.99
N ASP A 154 -8.92 10.86 -15.32
CA ASP A 154 -9.58 9.81 -16.08
C ASP A 154 -9.17 8.43 -15.55
N VAL A 155 -10.09 7.46 -15.60
CA VAL A 155 -9.87 6.11 -15.05
C VAL A 155 -8.63 5.45 -15.67
N ARG A 156 -8.42 5.60 -16.98
CA ARG A 156 -7.28 5.00 -17.67
C ARG A 156 -5.97 5.66 -17.26
N GLU A 157 -5.93 6.98 -17.23
CA GLU A 157 -4.73 7.75 -16.86
C GLU A 157 -4.38 7.58 -15.38
N LYS A 158 -5.39 7.41 -14.52
CA LYS A 158 -5.25 7.06 -13.11
C LYS A 158 -4.62 5.69 -12.91
N LEU A 159 -5.15 4.65 -13.56
CA LEU A 159 -4.58 3.30 -13.49
C LEU A 159 -3.14 3.27 -14.01
N LYS A 160 -2.88 4.00 -15.09
CA LYS A 160 -1.53 4.19 -15.63
C LYS A 160 -0.57 4.81 -14.62
N LEU A 161 -0.95 5.91 -13.98
CA LEU A 161 -0.15 6.56 -12.94
C LEU A 161 0.14 5.58 -11.79
N VAL A 162 -0.91 4.97 -11.26
CA VAL A 162 -0.86 4.09 -10.09
C VAL A 162 0.03 2.87 -10.34
N VAL A 163 -0.16 2.16 -11.45
CA VAL A 163 0.66 0.97 -11.78
C VAL A 163 2.12 1.36 -12.05
N ARG A 164 2.37 2.48 -12.72
CA ARG A 164 3.74 2.92 -13.02
C ARG A 164 4.52 3.37 -11.79
N GLN A 165 3.82 3.77 -10.74
CA GLN A 165 4.41 4.22 -9.48
C GLN A 165 4.42 3.17 -8.39
N TYR A 166 3.67 2.08 -8.59
CA TYR A 166 3.50 1.00 -7.63
C TYR A 166 4.81 0.58 -6.96
N VAL A 167 5.77 0.09 -7.75
CA VAL A 167 7.02 -0.46 -7.18
C VAL A 167 7.82 0.61 -6.42
N LYS A 168 7.90 1.84 -6.96
CA LYS A 168 8.60 2.96 -6.31
C LYS A 168 8.00 3.30 -4.95
N VAL A 169 6.67 3.45 -4.89
CA VAL A 169 5.98 3.79 -3.64
C VAL A 169 6.08 2.62 -2.65
N THR A 170 5.96 1.37 -3.09
CA THR A 170 6.12 0.21 -2.19
C THR A 170 7.54 0.06 -1.65
N CYS A 171 8.57 0.33 -2.48
CA CYS A 171 9.95 0.35 -2.02
C CYS A 171 10.19 1.47 -1.01
N LEU A 172 9.60 2.65 -1.22
CA LEU A 172 9.67 3.75 -0.26
C LEU A 172 9.02 3.40 1.09
N ILE A 173 7.86 2.74 1.07
CA ILE A 173 7.19 2.23 2.30
C ILE A 173 8.14 1.27 3.04
N VAL A 174 8.71 0.28 2.33
CA VAL A 174 9.67 -0.68 2.91
C VAL A 174 10.90 0.03 3.48
N SER A 175 11.46 1.00 2.77
CA SER A 175 12.61 1.78 3.24
C SER A 175 12.31 2.56 4.52
N TYR A 176 11.16 3.24 4.59
CA TYR A 176 10.80 4.02 5.76
C TYR A 176 10.63 3.15 7.00
N TRP A 177 9.91 2.02 6.88
CA TRP A 177 9.73 1.12 8.02
C TRP A 177 11.01 0.42 8.44
N THR A 178 11.87 0.07 7.48
CA THR A 178 13.21 -0.47 7.77
C THR A 178 14.06 0.54 8.55
N TYR A 179 14.04 1.82 8.13
CA TYR A 179 14.70 2.92 8.84
C TYR A 179 14.16 3.09 10.27
N ARG A 180 12.82 3.15 10.43
CA ARG A 180 12.17 3.35 11.72
C ARG A 180 12.48 2.26 12.74
N GLN A 181 12.71 1.03 12.28
CA GLN A 181 13.05 -0.10 13.13
C GLN A 181 14.56 -0.30 13.32
N GLY A 182 15.41 0.50 12.66
CA GLY A 182 16.87 0.35 12.73
C GLY A 182 17.37 -1.01 12.23
N HIS A 183 16.63 -1.63 11.31
CA HIS A 183 16.89 -3.00 10.87
C HIS A 183 17.98 -3.05 9.78
N SER A 184 18.96 -3.95 9.92
CA SER A 184 20.12 -4.06 9.01
C SER A 184 19.81 -4.72 7.65
N GLY A 185 18.63 -5.33 7.52
CA GLY A 185 18.13 -5.94 6.30
C GLY A 185 16.95 -5.18 5.69
N MET A 186 15.80 -5.83 5.48
CA MET A 186 14.56 -5.16 5.08
C MET A 186 13.40 -5.57 5.98
N VAL A 187 12.55 -4.62 6.31
CA VAL A 187 11.27 -4.86 6.98
C VAL A 187 10.15 -4.68 5.95
N MET A 188 9.38 -5.73 5.74
CA MET A 188 8.26 -5.79 4.81
C MET A 188 6.95 -5.95 5.59
N GLY A 189 5.81 -5.84 4.90
CA GLY A 189 4.49 -5.90 5.55
C GLY A 189 4.28 -7.17 6.40
N CYS A 190 3.37 -7.07 7.39
CA CYS A 190 3.03 -8.15 8.34
C CYS A 190 4.17 -8.61 9.26
N GLY A 191 5.13 -7.75 9.61
CA GLY A 191 6.25 -8.13 10.48
C GLY A 191 7.20 -9.17 9.85
N ILE A 192 7.16 -9.28 8.51
CA ILE A 192 8.06 -10.15 7.75
C ILE A 192 9.35 -9.37 7.49
N ASN A 193 10.49 -9.94 7.85
CA ASN A 193 11.79 -9.34 7.61
C ASN A 193 12.67 -10.20 6.72
N PHE A 194 13.68 -9.57 6.14
CA PHE A 194 14.76 -10.22 5.42
C PHE A 194 16.08 -9.81 6.04
N VAL A 195 16.90 -10.78 6.44
CA VAL A 195 18.25 -10.58 6.96
C VAL A 195 19.23 -11.35 6.06
N PRO A 196 20.09 -10.67 5.29
CA PRO A 196 20.95 -11.33 4.28
C PRO A 196 21.83 -12.45 4.84
N THR A 197 22.38 -12.26 6.05
CA THR A 197 23.31 -13.20 6.68
C THR A 197 22.64 -14.49 7.15
N GLU A 198 21.33 -14.47 7.40
CA GLU A 198 20.60 -15.56 8.06
C GLU A 198 19.69 -16.33 7.10
N TYR A 199 19.64 -15.93 5.83
CA TYR A 199 18.72 -16.49 4.85
C TYR A 199 19.34 -17.64 4.05
N GLN A 200 18.61 -18.76 3.90
CA GLN A 200 19.13 -20.02 3.35
C GLN A 200 18.69 -20.33 1.91
N ASP A 201 17.52 -19.87 1.45
CA ASP A 201 17.11 -20.07 0.05
C ASP A 201 17.90 -19.15 -0.87
N GLN A 202 18.85 -19.72 -1.61
CA GLN A 202 19.82 -18.97 -2.41
C GLN A 202 19.18 -18.15 -3.54
N SER A 203 18.05 -18.59 -4.09
CA SER A 203 17.37 -17.91 -5.19
C SER A 203 16.71 -16.62 -4.72
N LEU A 204 15.84 -16.74 -3.72
CA LEU A 204 15.18 -15.60 -3.09
C LEU A 204 16.18 -14.72 -2.33
N LYS A 205 17.25 -15.31 -1.77
CA LYS A 205 18.36 -14.57 -1.13
C LYS A 205 19.02 -13.60 -2.09
N SER A 206 19.34 -14.03 -3.31
CA SER A 206 20.06 -13.19 -4.27
C SER A 206 19.23 -11.95 -4.63
N ILE A 207 17.95 -12.15 -4.92
CA ILE A 207 17.01 -11.07 -5.27
C ILE A 207 16.82 -10.10 -4.10
N MET A 208 16.55 -10.64 -2.92
CA MET A 208 16.29 -9.83 -1.73
C MET A 208 17.55 -9.11 -1.24
N SER A 209 18.73 -9.73 -1.37
CA SER A 209 20.01 -9.09 -1.01
C SER A 209 20.33 -7.92 -1.94
N SER A 210 20.18 -8.08 -3.25
CA SER A 210 20.41 -6.97 -4.19
C SER A 210 19.44 -5.82 -3.96
N THR A 211 18.16 -6.12 -3.75
CA THR A 211 17.15 -5.10 -3.40
C THR A 211 17.50 -4.41 -2.09
N ALA A 212 17.80 -5.17 -1.03
CA ALA A 212 18.18 -4.64 0.28
C ALA A 212 19.39 -3.74 0.19
N ASN A 213 20.43 -4.13 -0.55
CA ASN A 213 21.64 -3.33 -0.73
C ASN A 213 21.35 -1.99 -1.41
N ILE A 214 20.52 -1.97 -2.46
CA ILE A 214 20.15 -0.72 -3.12
C ILE A 214 19.39 0.20 -2.17
N LEU A 215 18.41 -0.33 -1.44
CA LEU A 215 17.62 0.46 -0.48
C LEU A 215 18.47 0.96 0.69
N GLN A 216 19.29 0.10 1.29
CA GLN A 216 20.14 0.44 2.44
C GLN A 216 21.15 1.52 2.07
N ASN A 217 21.88 1.33 0.98
CA ASN A 217 22.98 2.22 0.61
C ASN A 217 22.53 3.57 0.06
N ASN A 218 21.34 3.65 -0.54
CA ASN A 218 20.94 4.84 -1.29
C ASN A 218 19.66 5.53 -0.80
N VAL A 219 18.72 4.82 -0.18
CA VAL A 219 17.45 5.42 0.31
C VAL A 219 17.47 5.55 1.82
N ILE A 220 17.76 4.45 2.52
CA ILE A 220 17.78 4.41 3.99
C ILE A 220 18.97 5.23 4.53
N SER A 221 20.12 5.22 3.86
CA SER A 221 21.25 6.09 4.21
C SER A 221 20.89 7.58 4.16
N ILE A 222 20.08 8.00 3.17
CA ILE A 222 19.55 9.37 3.09
C ILE A 222 18.61 9.64 4.25
N PHE A 223 17.71 8.70 4.57
CA PHE A 223 16.81 8.83 5.72
C PHE A 223 17.56 8.96 7.04
N GLN A 224 18.64 8.21 7.22
CA GLN A 224 19.52 8.30 8.38
C GLN A 224 20.25 9.66 8.42
N LYS A 225 20.85 10.08 7.30
CA LYS A 225 21.56 11.37 7.19
C LYS A 225 20.64 12.56 7.45
N ALA A 226 19.41 12.51 6.93
CA ALA A 226 18.42 13.56 7.10
C ALA A 226 17.69 13.49 8.45
N ALA A 227 17.78 12.37 9.17
CA ALA A 227 16.89 12.04 10.29
C ALA A 227 15.43 12.29 9.92
N ILE A 228 14.97 11.64 8.83
CA ILE A 228 13.69 11.94 8.21
C ILE A 228 12.53 11.82 9.20
N THR A 229 11.65 12.82 9.21
CA THR A 229 10.42 12.79 10.02
C THR A 229 9.31 11.99 9.34
N ARG A 230 8.24 11.69 10.08
CA ARG A 230 7.08 10.98 9.50
C ARG A 230 6.39 11.86 8.46
N GLU A 231 6.31 13.15 8.73
CA GLU A 231 5.70 14.17 7.89
C GLU A 231 6.46 14.33 6.57
N GLU A 232 7.79 14.40 6.63
CA GLU A 232 8.64 14.45 5.44
C GLU A 232 8.50 13.18 4.60
N TYR A 233 8.46 12.01 5.22
CA TYR A 233 8.19 10.75 4.52
C TYR A 233 6.85 10.76 3.78
N LEU A 234 5.77 11.21 4.44
CA LEU A 234 4.43 11.28 3.83
C LEU A 234 4.43 12.20 2.59
N LEU A 235 5.13 13.34 2.67
CA LEU A 235 5.25 14.28 1.54
C LEU A 235 6.12 13.71 0.42
N ILE A 236 7.26 13.08 0.72
CA ILE A 236 8.08 12.40 -0.29
C ILE A 236 7.29 11.29 -0.98
N LYS A 237 6.47 10.54 -0.23
CA LYS A 237 5.60 9.49 -0.79
C LYS A 237 4.62 10.03 -1.83
N LEU A 238 4.04 11.20 -1.57
CA LEU A 238 3.16 11.89 -2.52
C LEU A 238 3.93 12.46 -3.72
N ILE A 239 5.11 13.04 -3.47
CA ILE A 239 5.99 13.53 -4.54
C ILE A 239 6.41 12.39 -5.46
N VAL A 240 6.78 11.23 -4.92
CA VAL A 240 7.14 10.03 -5.69
C VAL A 240 5.96 9.58 -6.55
N LEU A 241 4.74 9.54 -5.98
CA LEU A 241 3.53 9.18 -6.73
C LEU A 241 3.32 10.10 -7.95
N PHE A 242 3.47 11.42 -7.82
CA PHE A 242 3.21 12.35 -8.93
C PHE A 242 4.45 12.65 -9.81
N SER A 243 5.66 12.26 -9.39
CA SER A 243 6.89 12.44 -10.15
C SER A 243 6.98 11.44 -11.30
N THR A 244 6.52 11.87 -12.48
CA THR A 244 6.36 11.03 -13.69
C THR A 244 6.98 11.65 -14.96
N PRO A 245 8.28 12.01 -14.94
CA PRO A 245 8.89 12.72 -16.07
C PRO A 245 8.83 11.95 -17.41
N HIS A 246 8.77 10.63 -17.37
CA HIS A 246 8.79 9.76 -18.57
C HIS A 246 7.42 9.25 -19.02
N LEU A 247 6.34 9.65 -18.34
CA LEU A 247 4.99 9.24 -18.71
C LEU A 247 4.28 10.37 -19.45
N HIS A 248 3.74 10.03 -20.61
CA HIS A 248 2.90 10.92 -21.40
C HIS A 248 1.48 10.80 -20.87
N PHE A 249 0.81 11.90 -20.54
CA PHE A 249 -0.60 11.92 -20.14
C PHE A 249 -1.38 12.84 -21.08
N HIS A 250 -2.70 12.64 -21.18
CA HIS A 250 -3.55 13.63 -21.85
C HIS A 250 -3.46 14.99 -21.13
N GLN A 251 -3.62 16.09 -21.85
CA GLN A 251 -3.36 17.45 -21.31
C GLN A 251 -4.12 17.76 -20.01
N PRO A 252 -5.42 17.43 -19.85
CA PRO A 252 -6.14 17.67 -18.59
C PRO A 252 -5.54 16.89 -17.41
N ASP A 253 -5.25 15.61 -17.60
CA ASP A 253 -4.65 14.74 -16.58
C ASP A 253 -3.22 15.17 -16.25
N ARG A 254 -2.46 15.58 -17.25
CA ARG A 254 -1.10 16.12 -17.06
C ARG A 254 -1.11 17.36 -16.17
N PHE A 255 -2.06 18.27 -16.41
CA PHE A 255 -2.21 19.47 -15.58
C PHE A 255 -2.53 19.12 -14.12
N ILE A 256 -3.39 18.14 -13.87
CA ILE A 256 -3.72 17.65 -12.51
C ILE A 256 -2.47 17.09 -11.83
N ILE A 257 -1.72 16.22 -12.53
CA ILE A 257 -0.49 15.60 -12.01
C ILE A 257 0.58 16.65 -11.68
N ASP A 258 0.84 17.59 -12.60
CA ASP A 258 1.84 18.64 -12.39
C ASP A 258 1.43 19.60 -11.27
N THR A 259 0.13 19.89 -11.13
CA THR A 259 -0.41 20.70 -10.04
C THR A 259 -0.26 19.99 -8.69
N ALA A 260 -0.58 18.69 -8.62
CA ALA A 260 -0.41 17.87 -7.43
C ALA A 260 1.08 17.80 -7.03
N LEU A 261 1.98 17.56 -7.98
CA LEU A 261 3.42 17.51 -7.74
C LEU A 261 3.93 18.82 -7.14
N LYS A 262 3.57 19.96 -7.74
CA LYS A 262 3.95 21.30 -7.23
C LYS A 262 3.39 21.56 -5.84
N LYS A 263 2.13 21.18 -5.59
CA LYS A 263 1.48 21.30 -4.28
C LYS A 263 2.27 20.56 -3.20
N TYR A 264 2.64 19.29 -3.44
CA TYR A 264 3.36 18.49 -2.45
C TYR A 264 4.81 18.90 -2.27
N GLN A 265 5.47 19.39 -3.33
CA GLN A 265 6.80 20.01 -3.23
C GLN A 265 6.78 21.29 -2.40
N ALA A 266 5.80 22.18 -2.62
CA ALA A 266 5.62 23.39 -1.83
C ALA A 266 5.33 23.04 -0.36
N ALA A 267 4.45 22.07 -0.11
CA ALA A 267 4.15 21.60 1.25
C ALA A 267 5.39 21.06 1.98
N LEU A 268 6.31 20.37 1.29
CA LEU A 268 7.57 19.91 1.86
C LEU A 268 8.48 21.07 2.26
N VAL A 269 8.63 22.07 1.39
CA VAL A 269 9.41 23.28 1.69
C VAL A 269 8.82 24.01 2.89
N ASP A 270 7.51 24.21 2.90
CA ASP A 270 6.81 24.91 3.97
C ASP A 270 6.88 24.15 5.30
N HIS A 271 6.74 22.82 5.28
CA HIS A 271 6.92 21.98 6.46
C HIS A 271 8.34 22.13 7.02
N ILE A 272 9.38 22.01 6.19
CA ILE A 272 10.78 22.13 6.62
C ILE A 272 11.04 23.51 7.25
N LYS A 273 10.58 24.59 6.62
CA LYS A 273 10.73 25.96 7.16
C LYS A 273 10.08 26.13 8.53
N ARG A 274 8.91 25.51 8.76
CA ARG A 274 8.20 25.56 10.05
C ARG A 274 8.85 24.68 11.12
N SER A 275 9.24 23.46 10.75
CA SER A 275 9.85 22.49 11.66
C SER A 275 11.28 22.89 12.05
N TYR A 276 11.98 23.62 11.19
CA TYR A 276 13.36 24.03 11.39
C TYR A 276 13.53 25.54 11.11
N PRO A 277 12.94 26.42 11.93
CA PRO A 277 12.92 27.87 11.70
C PRO A 277 14.30 28.54 11.81
N TYR A 278 15.30 27.81 12.31
CA TYR A 278 16.68 28.25 12.43
C TYR A 278 17.50 28.03 11.15
N LEU A 279 16.99 27.25 10.19
CA LEU A 279 17.68 27.01 8.93
C LEU A 279 17.51 28.20 7.99
N ASP A 280 18.60 28.59 7.32
CA ASP A 280 18.54 29.58 6.25
C ASP A 280 17.95 29.00 4.95
N HIS A 281 17.77 29.84 3.93
CA HIS A 281 17.20 29.42 2.65
C HIS A 281 18.04 28.32 1.95
N ASN A 282 19.37 28.40 2.05
CA ASN A 282 20.27 27.45 1.40
C ASN A 282 20.23 26.10 2.12
N GLU A 283 20.16 26.10 3.46
CA GLU A 283 20.03 24.90 4.27
C GLU A 283 18.68 24.20 4.06
N VAL A 284 17.59 24.96 3.97
CA VAL A 284 16.27 24.42 3.60
C VAL A 284 16.33 23.78 2.21
N THR A 285 16.92 24.48 1.24
CA THR A 285 17.07 23.96 -0.12
C THR A 285 17.95 22.70 -0.15
N GLY A 286 19.03 22.68 0.62
CA GLY A 286 19.91 21.54 0.79
C GLY A 286 19.19 20.32 1.39
N ARG A 287 18.36 20.52 2.41
CA ARG A 287 17.53 19.47 2.99
C ARG A 287 16.50 18.92 2.00
N VAL A 288 15.78 19.80 1.30
CA VAL A 288 14.82 19.38 0.26
C VAL A 288 15.52 18.58 -0.82
N SER A 289 16.69 19.04 -1.29
CA SER A 289 17.46 18.36 -2.33
C SER A 289 17.90 16.97 -1.87
N LEU A 290 18.46 16.87 -0.66
CA LEU A 290 18.84 15.60 -0.04
C LEU A 290 17.66 14.61 0.03
N LEU A 291 16.48 15.06 0.42
CA LEU A 291 15.30 14.19 0.49
C LEU A 291 14.84 13.74 -0.90
N LEU A 292 14.87 14.63 -1.90
CA LEU A 292 14.49 14.31 -3.28
C LEU A 292 15.53 13.47 -4.03
N GLU A 293 16.78 13.41 -3.58
CA GLU A 293 17.80 12.48 -4.08
C GLU A 293 17.39 11.00 -3.96
N THR A 294 16.41 10.67 -3.11
CA THR A 294 15.87 9.31 -3.03
C THR A 294 15.17 8.85 -4.32
N ILE A 295 14.56 9.77 -5.08
CA ILE A 295 13.73 9.47 -6.26
C ILE A 295 14.49 8.69 -7.35
N PRO A 296 15.68 9.12 -7.83
CA PRO A 296 16.43 8.35 -8.83
C PRO A 296 16.80 6.95 -8.35
N PHE A 297 17.12 6.77 -7.06
CA PHE A 297 17.41 5.44 -6.50
C PHE A 297 16.16 4.56 -6.43
N LEU A 298 14.99 5.16 -6.15
CA LEU A 298 13.70 4.47 -6.23
C LEU A 298 13.38 4.00 -7.66
N GLU A 299 13.74 4.78 -8.67
CA GLU A 299 13.58 4.36 -10.07
C GLU A 299 14.47 3.15 -10.40
N VAL A 300 15.74 3.16 -9.96
CA VAL A 300 16.68 2.04 -10.16
C VAL A 300 16.18 0.76 -9.47
N VAL A 301 15.80 0.85 -8.19
CA VAL A 301 15.30 -0.32 -7.46
C VAL A 301 13.96 -0.79 -8.04
N ALA A 302 13.10 0.12 -8.52
CA ALA A 302 11.83 -0.27 -9.13
C ALA A 302 12.02 -1.08 -10.41
N GLN A 303 12.98 -0.71 -11.26
CA GLN A 303 13.33 -1.49 -12.46
C GLN A 303 13.89 -2.87 -12.10
N HIS A 304 14.77 -2.92 -11.09
CA HIS A 304 15.33 -4.17 -10.58
C HIS A 304 14.23 -5.09 -10.02
N CYS A 305 13.39 -4.59 -9.11
CA CYS A 305 12.30 -5.33 -8.53
C CYS A 305 11.28 -5.77 -9.59
N ALA A 306 10.89 -4.89 -10.53
CA ALA A 306 9.93 -5.24 -11.58
C ALA A 306 10.42 -6.41 -12.44
N PHE A 307 11.71 -6.46 -12.78
CA PHE A 307 12.30 -7.60 -13.48
C PHE A 307 12.17 -8.89 -12.68
N HIS A 308 12.59 -8.87 -11.41
CA HIS A 308 12.55 -10.06 -10.57
C HIS A 308 11.13 -10.54 -10.27
N TRP A 309 10.21 -9.63 -9.97
CA TRP A 309 8.80 -9.97 -9.78
C TRP A 309 8.18 -10.56 -11.04
N SER A 310 8.55 -10.09 -12.24
CA SER A 310 8.10 -10.68 -13.49
C SER A 310 8.57 -12.14 -13.62
N VAL A 311 9.84 -12.41 -13.32
CA VAL A 311 10.41 -13.77 -13.37
C VAL A 311 9.73 -14.68 -12.36
N MET A 312 9.56 -14.22 -11.12
CA MET A 312 8.89 -14.97 -10.06
C MET A 312 7.43 -15.27 -10.41
N THR A 313 6.73 -14.34 -11.08
CA THR A 313 5.35 -14.53 -11.53
C THR A 313 5.28 -15.59 -12.62
N ILE A 314 6.19 -15.50 -13.59
CA ILE A 314 6.30 -16.47 -14.69
C ILE A 314 6.67 -17.87 -14.16
N ASN A 315 7.47 -17.99 -13.10
CA ASN A 315 7.84 -19.30 -12.54
C ASN A 315 6.88 -19.79 -11.44
N ASN A 316 5.95 -18.93 -11.00
CA ASN A 316 5.10 -19.14 -9.83
C ASN A 316 5.89 -19.36 -8.53
N ASP A 317 7.01 -18.66 -8.36
CA ASP A 317 7.85 -18.75 -7.17
C ASP A 317 7.07 -18.24 -5.94
N GLY A 318 6.96 -19.07 -4.92
CA GLY A 318 6.17 -18.77 -3.71
C GLY A 318 4.68 -18.52 -3.95
N ASN A 319 4.11 -19.14 -5.00
CA ASN A 319 2.68 -19.09 -5.32
C ASN A 319 2.15 -17.68 -5.63
N ILE A 320 2.98 -16.86 -6.28
CA ILE A 320 2.66 -15.46 -6.60
C ILE A 320 2.09 -15.25 -8.01
N ARG A 321 1.98 -16.29 -8.84
CA ARG A 321 1.30 -16.18 -10.14
C ARG A 321 -0.19 -15.97 -9.93
N GLY A 322 -0.73 -14.94 -10.56
CA GLY A 322 -2.16 -14.63 -10.57
C GLY A 322 -2.47 -13.45 -11.48
N GLN A 323 -3.76 -13.16 -11.66
CA GLN A 323 -4.20 -12.09 -12.54
C GLN A 323 -3.59 -10.73 -12.19
N LEU A 324 -3.56 -10.37 -10.90
CA LEU A 324 -3.07 -9.06 -10.46
C LEU A 324 -1.58 -8.90 -10.69
N THR A 325 -0.79 -9.93 -10.37
CA THR A 325 0.66 -9.93 -10.57
C THR A 325 1.02 -9.93 -12.05
N ASP A 326 0.27 -10.65 -12.88
CA ASP A 326 0.40 -10.58 -14.33
C ASP A 326 0.13 -9.17 -14.86
N GLU A 327 -0.96 -8.53 -14.43
CA GLU A 327 -1.34 -7.18 -14.86
C GLU A 327 -0.30 -6.12 -14.42
N ILE A 328 0.23 -6.22 -13.19
CA ILE A 328 1.23 -5.28 -12.64
C ILE A 328 2.64 -5.49 -13.20
N TYR A 329 3.12 -6.73 -13.36
CA TYR A 329 4.52 -6.99 -13.68
C TYR A 329 4.75 -7.41 -15.13
N ILE A 330 3.83 -8.18 -15.71
CA ILE A 330 4.01 -8.74 -17.07
C ILE A 330 3.36 -7.84 -18.12
N GLN A 331 2.12 -7.42 -17.89
CA GLN A 331 1.29 -6.75 -18.90
C GLN A 331 1.40 -5.23 -18.88
N THR A 332 2.00 -4.60 -17.86
CA THR A 332 2.19 -3.14 -17.77
C THR A 332 2.86 -2.53 -19.00
N LYS A 333 3.73 -3.28 -19.71
CA LYS A 333 4.32 -2.82 -20.97
C LYS A 333 3.35 -2.89 -22.16
N ARG A 334 2.34 -3.76 -22.13
CA ARG A 334 1.32 -3.94 -23.18
C ARG A 334 0.13 -3.00 -23.00
N ILE A 335 -0.36 -2.81 -21.77
CA ILE A 335 -1.54 -1.98 -21.46
C ILE A 335 -1.35 -0.52 -21.94
N PHE A 336 -0.11 -0.03 -21.98
CA PHE A 336 0.19 1.38 -22.32
C PHE A 336 1.06 1.57 -23.57
N ARG A 337 1.28 0.52 -24.38
CA ARG A 337 1.97 0.62 -25.70
C ARG A 337 1.02 0.84 -26.88
N ALA A 338 -0.29 0.68 -26.68
CA ALA A 338 -1.28 0.75 -27.75
C ALA A 338 -1.45 2.17 -28.34
N ASP A 339 -1.00 3.23 -27.65
CA ASP A 339 -1.26 4.63 -28.03
C ASP A 339 0.00 5.33 -28.59
N GLY A 340 0.96 4.57 -29.10
CA GLY A 340 2.07 5.10 -29.90
C GLY A 340 1.76 5.26 -31.38
N ARG A 341 0.47 5.33 -31.77
CA ARG A 341 0.03 5.61 -33.13
C ARG A 341 -1.01 6.71 -33.15
#